data_AF-A0A1B8XXT5-F1
#
_entry.id   AF-A0A1B8XXT5-F1
#
_cell.length_a   1.000
_cell.length_b   1.000
_cell.length_c   1.000
_cell.angle_alpha   90.00
_cell.angle_beta   90.00
_cell.angle_gamma   90.00
#
_symmetry.space_group_name_H-M   'P 1'
#
loop_
_entity.id
_entity.type
_entity.pdbx_description
1 polymer ?
#
loop_
_entity_poly.entity_id
_entity_poly.type
_entity_poly.pdbx_seq_one_letter_code
_entity_poly.pdbx_strand_id
1 'polypeptide(L)'
;SNVFIVCALHLERRLVLGQFSEQVGQLLYMFLLFTILCLPVLVVFTVVSITPVGAVFALGVYTILFLKLYSYMEVNHWCRERRLAQTQALGRSQSVPLIPKANGEVSRKEVSYPGNLTHRDIYYFMLAPTLCYELNFPRSPRIRKRFLLRRLVEMLFIMQLLVGLIQQWMVPTIQNSMKPFRDMDYSRIIERLLKLAVPNHLIWLIFFYWFFHSSMNFVAEIMRFGDREFYRDWWNSETVTYFWQNWNIPVHRWCLRHFYKPMLRRGVSRWAAQAAVFLASAFFHEVSVRAPWVLLMDRGSFCLTHHIPPQ
;
A
#
# COMPACT_ATOMS: atom_id res chain seq x y z
N SER A 1 8.73 6.94 9.95
CA SER A 1 7.63 7.24 9.01
C SER A 1 7.35 8.74 8.90
N ASN A 2 7.01 9.46 9.99
CA ASN A 2 6.63 10.89 9.95
C ASN A 2 7.69 11.81 9.34
N VAL A 3 8.97 11.56 9.61
CA VAL A 3 10.08 12.34 9.02
C VAL A 3 9.94 12.38 7.49
N PHE A 4 9.73 11.24 6.84
CA PHE A 4 9.57 11.15 5.39
C PHE A 4 8.37 11.94 4.86
N ILE A 5 7.24 11.90 5.57
CA ILE A 5 6.02 12.63 5.20
C ILE A 5 6.26 14.14 5.25
N VAL A 6 6.87 14.62 6.34
CA VAL A 6 7.18 16.04 6.53
C VAL A 6 8.23 16.51 5.55
N CYS A 7 9.28 15.71 5.29
CA CYS A 7 10.28 15.98 4.26
C CYS A 7 9.66 16.11 2.86
N ALA A 8 8.76 15.20 2.47
CA ALA A 8 8.06 15.29 1.18
C ALA A 8 7.24 16.58 1.05
N LEU A 9 6.51 16.96 2.11
CA LEU A 9 5.73 18.20 2.11
C LEU A 9 6.63 19.44 1.99
N HIS A 10 7.74 19.49 2.73
CA HIS A 10 8.67 20.62 2.66
C HIS A 10 9.37 20.69 1.30
N LEU A 11 9.72 19.55 0.71
CA LEU A 11 10.28 19.48 -0.63
C LEU A 11 9.31 20.06 -1.67
N GLU A 12 8.03 19.66 -1.62
CA GLU A 12 6.99 20.24 -2.47
C GLU A 12 6.86 21.75 -2.31
N ARG A 13 6.83 22.24 -1.06
CA ARG A 13 6.71 23.68 -0.79
C ARG A 13 7.89 24.46 -1.38
N ARG A 14 9.11 23.93 -1.27
CA ARG A 14 10.31 24.56 -1.84
C ARG A 14 10.30 24.55 -3.37
N LEU A 15 9.78 23.50 -4.00
CA LEU A 15 9.58 23.44 -5.45
C LEU A 15 8.56 24.48 -5.93
N VAL A 16 7.47 24.70 -5.20
CA VAL A 16 6.50 25.76 -5.52
C VAL A 16 7.11 27.15 -5.44
N LEU A 17 7.96 27.39 -4.45
CA LEU A 17 8.65 28.67 -4.27
C LEU A 17 9.75 28.92 -5.30
N GLY A 18 10.05 27.96 -6.18
CA GLY A 18 11.09 28.08 -7.20
C GLY A 18 12.52 28.05 -6.62
N GLN A 19 12.70 27.59 -5.37
CA GLN A 19 14.02 27.50 -4.76
C GLN A 19 14.88 26.37 -5.33
N PHE A 20 14.24 25.33 -5.86
CA PHE A 20 14.89 24.20 -6.52
C PHE A 20 14.43 24.09 -7.97
N SER A 21 15.33 23.64 -8.85
CA SER A 21 14.97 23.23 -10.20
C SER A 21 14.18 21.92 -10.16
N GLU A 22 13.35 21.68 -11.18
CA GLU A 22 12.51 20.47 -11.25
C GLU A 22 13.35 19.19 -11.24
N GLN A 23 14.50 19.18 -11.91
CA GLN A 23 15.42 18.04 -11.91
C GLN A 23 15.97 17.74 -10.51
N VAL A 24 16.39 18.76 -9.77
CA VAL A 24 16.86 18.60 -8.38
C VAL A 24 15.71 18.11 -7.49
N GLY A 25 14.50 18.64 -7.67
CA GLY A 25 13.30 18.17 -6.98
C GLY A 25 13.03 16.68 -7.20
N GLN A 26 13.05 16.24 -8.45
CA GLN A 26 12.86 14.83 -8.83
C GLN A 26 13.95 13.93 -8.21
N LEU A 27 15.22 14.34 -8.25
CA LEU A 27 16.32 13.58 -7.65
C LEU A 27 16.16 13.44 -6.13
N LEU A 28 15.80 14.53 -5.43
CA LEU A 28 15.55 14.51 -3.99
C LEU A 28 14.37 13.60 -3.62
N TYR A 29 13.31 13.59 -4.43
CA TYR A 29 12.20 12.65 -4.24
C TYR A 29 12.61 11.20 -4.45
N MET A 30 13.35 10.90 -5.51
CA MET A 30 13.84 9.55 -5.77
C MET A 30 14.73 9.06 -4.63
N PHE A 31 15.59 9.93 -4.10
CA PHE A 31 16.39 9.64 -2.91
C PHE A 31 15.53 9.39 -1.67
N LEU A 32 14.49 10.21 -1.44
CA LEU A 32 13.56 10.03 -0.33
C LEU A 32 12.82 8.68 -0.42
N LEU A 33 12.30 8.35 -1.60
CA LEU A 33 11.58 7.11 -1.89
C LEU A 33 12.47 5.87 -1.75
N PHE A 34 13.70 5.95 -2.25
CA PHE A 34 14.70 4.90 -2.07
C PHE A 34 15.00 4.67 -0.58
N THR A 35 15.22 5.76 0.17
CA THR A 35 15.47 5.68 1.62
C THR A 35 14.31 5.05 2.38
N ILE A 36 13.06 5.37 2.03
CA ILE A 36 11.85 4.78 2.63
C ILE A 36 11.81 3.26 2.47
N LEU A 37 12.33 2.74 1.35
CA LEU A 37 12.34 1.32 1.05
C LEU A 37 13.52 0.59 1.72
N CYS A 38 14.72 1.16 1.66
CA CYS A 38 15.94 0.51 2.15
C CYS A 38 16.11 0.60 3.67
N LEU A 39 15.78 1.73 4.29
CA LEU A 39 15.96 1.95 5.73
C LEU A 39 15.22 0.92 6.61
N PRO A 40 13.91 0.65 6.43
CA PRO A 40 13.23 -0.32 7.28
C PRO A 40 13.76 -1.74 7.06
N VAL A 41 14.17 -2.10 5.85
CA VAL A 41 14.81 -3.39 5.57
C VAL A 41 16.11 -3.51 6.35
N LEU A 42 16.97 -2.49 6.31
CA LEU A 42 18.22 -2.47 7.08
C LEU A 42 17.97 -2.57 8.59
N VAL A 43 16.99 -1.84 9.13
CA VAL A 43 16.63 -1.91 10.55
C VAL A 43 16.15 -3.32 10.93
N VAL A 44 15.33 -3.95 10.09
CA VAL A 44 14.86 -5.32 10.35
C VAL A 44 16.03 -6.30 10.43
N PHE A 45 17.02 -6.19 9.54
CA PHE A 45 18.19 -7.08 9.56
C PHE A 45 19.19 -6.77 10.69
N THR A 46 19.34 -5.51 11.10
CA THR A 46 20.33 -5.11 12.10
C THR A 46 19.81 -5.23 13.54
N VAL A 47 18.52 -5.01 13.77
CA VAL A 47 17.96 -4.97 15.13
C VAL A 47 17.55 -6.37 15.59
N VAL A 48 18.28 -6.89 16.57
CA VAL A 48 18.07 -8.25 17.11
C VAL A 48 16.75 -8.39 17.88
N SER A 49 16.21 -7.32 18.45
CA SER A 49 15.00 -7.37 19.27
C SER A 49 13.68 -7.42 18.49
N ILE A 50 13.69 -7.28 17.16
CA ILE A 50 12.45 -7.23 16.38
C ILE A 50 11.82 -8.62 16.24
N THR A 51 10.52 -8.71 16.52
CA THR A 51 9.76 -9.93 16.27
C THR A 51 9.40 -10.06 14.77
N PRO A 52 9.26 -11.27 14.22
CA PRO A 52 8.90 -11.47 12.81
C PRO A 52 7.58 -10.78 12.44
N VAL A 53 6.57 -10.87 13.30
CA VAL A 53 5.27 -10.20 13.10
C VAL A 53 5.43 -8.68 13.10
N GLY A 54 6.23 -8.14 14.02
CA GLY A 54 6.56 -6.72 14.05
C GLY A 54 7.31 -6.25 12.80
N ALA A 55 8.22 -7.08 12.27
CA ALA A 55 8.95 -6.81 11.05
C ALA A 55 8.04 -6.78 9.82
N VAL A 56 7.14 -7.77 9.65
CA VAL A 56 6.13 -7.77 8.56
C VAL A 56 5.25 -6.53 8.65
N PHE A 57 4.78 -6.18 9.85
CA PHE A 57 3.95 -5.00 10.05
C PHE A 57 4.70 -3.70 9.71
N ALA A 58 5.94 -3.54 10.19
CA ALA A 58 6.76 -2.38 9.90
C ALA A 58 7.04 -2.23 8.40
N LEU A 59 7.50 -3.30 7.73
CA LEU A 59 7.76 -3.30 6.30
C LEU A 59 6.49 -2.99 5.50
N GLY A 60 5.35 -3.59 5.85
CA GLY A 60 4.06 -3.28 5.23
C GLY A 60 3.66 -1.80 5.35
N VAL A 61 3.85 -1.19 6.53
CA VAL A 61 3.61 0.25 6.73
C VAL A 61 4.52 1.11 5.86
N TYR A 62 5.82 0.78 5.76
CA TYR A 62 6.76 1.51 4.93
C TYR A 62 6.51 1.31 3.43
N THR A 63 6.07 0.13 2.99
CA THR A 63 5.61 -0.11 1.62
C THR A 63 4.39 0.73 1.28
N ILE A 64 3.38 0.77 2.15
CA ILE A 64 2.20 1.64 1.95
C ILE A 64 2.63 3.11 1.88
N LEU A 65 3.51 3.54 2.78
CA LEU A 65 4.04 4.90 2.80
C LEU A 65 4.79 5.25 1.50
N PHE A 66 5.61 4.33 0.98
CA PHE A 66 6.29 4.47 -0.31
C PHE A 66 5.28 4.68 -1.45
N LEU A 67 4.29 3.79 -1.57
CA LEU A 67 3.28 3.87 -2.64
C LEU A 67 2.50 5.19 -2.59
N LYS A 68 2.12 5.63 -1.38
CA LYS A 68 1.44 6.89 -1.17
C LYS A 68 2.31 8.10 -1.54
N LEU A 69 3.55 8.16 -1.06
CA LEU A 69 4.44 9.28 -1.34
C LEU A 69 4.84 9.34 -2.82
N TYR A 70 4.99 8.19 -3.48
CA TYR A 70 5.17 8.13 -4.94
C TYR A 70 3.98 8.77 -5.66
N SER A 71 2.75 8.39 -5.29
CA SER A 71 1.54 8.97 -5.88
C SER A 71 1.43 10.48 -5.61
N TYR A 72 1.78 10.91 -4.39
CA TYR A 72 1.80 12.31 -4.00
C TYR A 72 2.79 13.14 -4.85
N MET A 73 4.00 12.62 -5.06
CA MET A 73 5.01 13.24 -5.93
C MET A 73 4.49 13.40 -7.36
N GLU A 74 4.05 12.31 -8.00
CA GLU A 74 3.59 12.30 -9.40
C GLU A 74 2.41 13.25 -9.65
N VAL A 75 1.44 13.28 -8.74
CA VAL A 75 0.25 14.11 -8.91
C VAL A 75 0.58 15.58 -8.70
N ASN A 76 1.41 15.94 -7.72
CA ASN A 76 1.85 17.32 -7.55
C ASN A 76 2.74 17.77 -8.72
N HIS A 77 3.62 16.91 -9.23
CA HIS A 77 4.40 17.17 -10.45
C HIS A 77 3.49 17.50 -11.63
N TRP A 78 2.50 16.66 -11.90
CA TRP A 78 1.52 16.92 -12.97
C TRP A 78 0.75 18.23 -12.77
N CYS A 79 0.37 18.56 -11.52
CA CYS A 79 -0.27 19.84 -11.22
C CYS A 79 0.65 21.05 -11.46
N ARG A 80 1.96 20.94 -11.14
CA ARG A 80 2.96 21.97 -11.43
C ARG A 80 3.10 22.19 -12.94
N GLU A 81 3.29 21.12 -13.70
CA GLU A 81 3.40 21.19 -15.17
C GLU A 81 2.18 21.85 -15.80
N ARG A 82 0.97 21.45 -15.37
CA ARG A 82 -0.27 22.03 -15.87
C ARG A 82 -0.38 23.51 -15.56
N ARG A 83 0.05 23.95 -14.37
CA ARG A 83 0.07 25.36 -13.99
C ARG A 83 1.06 26.15 -14.84
N LEU A 84 2.27 25.62 -15.08
CA LEU A 84 3.27 26.27 -15.93
C LEU A 84 2.76 26.42 -17.37
N ALA A 85 2.15 25.37 -17.94
CA ALA A 85 1.56 25.42 -19.27
C ALA A 85 0.42 26.44 -19.36
N GLN A 86 -0.43 26.55 -18.33
CA GLN A 86 -1.49 27.56 -18.26
C GLN A 86 -0.93 28.99 -18.21
N THR A 87 0.10 29.25 -17.40
CA THR A 87 0.76 30.56 -17.35
C THR A 87 1.39 30.92 -18.69
N GLN A 88 2.04 29.96 -19.36
CA GLN A 88 2.63 30.18 -20.69
C GLN A 88 1.56 30.44 -21.77
N ALA A 89 0.42 29.74 -21.72
CA ALA A 89 -0.70 30.00 -22.63
C ALA A 89 -1.28 31.40 -22.42
N LEU A 90 -1.50 31.81 -21.16
CA LEU A 90 -1.97 33.16 -20.83
C LEU A 90 -0.98 34.26 -21.25
N GLY A 91 0.32 34.00 -21.13
CA GLY A 91 1.37 34.92 -21.62
C GLY A 91 1.43 35.04 -23.14
N ARG A 92 0.96 34.02 -23.88
CA ARG A 92 0.82 34.06 -25.35
C ARG A 92 -0.50 34.68 -25.81
N SER A 93 -1.53 34.67 -24.97
CA SER A 93 -2.86 35.22 -25.23
C SER A 93 -3.04 36.62 -24.65
N GLN A 94 -2.27 37.61 -25.12
CA GLN A 94 -2.48 39.03 -24.77
C GLN A 94 -3.68 39.69 -25.52
N SER A 95 -4.55 38.92 -26.19
CA SER A 95 -5.65 39.47 -27.00
C SER A 95 -6.94 38.64 -26.95
N VAL A 96 -7.51 38.37 -25.78
CA VAL A 96 -8.94 37.98 -25.68
C VAL A 96 -9.56 38.58 -24.41
N PRO A 97 -10.72 39.28 -24.48
CA PRO A 97 -11.39 39.82 -23.29
C PRO A 97 -11.90 38.70 -22.38
N LEU A 98 -11.79 38.90 -21.06
CA LEU A 98 -12.40 38.05 -20.06
C LEU A 98 -13.92 37.99 -20.27
N ILE A 99 -14.44 36.81 -20.58
CA ILE A 99 -15.87 36.51 -20.39
C ILE A 99 -16.13 36.49 -18.87
N PRO A 100 -17.06 37.30 -18.33
CA PRO A 100 -17.44 37.21 -16.94
C PRO A 100 -18.06 35.84 -16.69
N LYS A 101 -17.54 35.07 -15.74
CA LYS A 101 -18.20 33.84 -15.27
C LYS A 101 -19.54 34.23 -14.64
N ALA A 102 -20.62 34.04 -15.39
CA ALA A 102 -21.97 34.14 -14.91
C ALA A 102 -22.29 32.96 -13.96
N ASN A 103 -22.96 33.31 -12.87
CA ASN A 103 -23.93 32.52 -12.10
C ASN A 103 -23.41 31.45 -11.11
N GLY A 104 -23.44 31.80 -9.83
CA GLY A 104 -24.48 31.29 -8.93
C GLY A 104 -24.40 29.85 -8.41
N GLU A 105 -23.38 29.05 -8.72
CA GLU A 105 -23.18 27.79 -8.01
C GLU A 105 -22.53 28.05 -6.65
N VAL A 106 -23.11 27.50 -5.58
CA VAL A 106 -22.49 27.39 -4.26
C VAL A 106 -21.19 26.62 -4.46
N SER A 107 -20.11 27.34 -4.75
CA SER A 107 -18.80 26.79 -5.04
C SER A 107 -18.35 26.07 -3.78
N ARG A 108 -18.54 24.76 -3.74
CA ARG A 108 -17.77 23.90 -2.84
C ARG A 108 -16.34 24.31 -3.08
N LYS A 109 -15.66 24.77 -2.03
CA LYS A 109 -14.31 25.33 -2.09
C LYS A 109 -13.35 24.22 -2.50
N GLU A 110 -13.26 23.95 -3.80
CA GLU A 110 -12.39 22.92 -4.36
C GLU A 110 -10.96 23.36 -4.16
N VAL A 111 -10.15 22.50 -3.56
CA VAL A 111 -8.75 22.78 -3.31
C VAL A 111 -8.01 22.71 -4.65
N SER A 112 -7.40 23.82 -5.04
CA SER A 112 -6.54 23.93 -6.22
C SER A 112 -5.08 24.03 -5.79
N TYR A 113 -4.17 23.54 -6.64
CA TYR A 113 -2.73 23.68 -6.41
C TYR A 113 -2.31 25.15 -6.49
N PRO A 114 -1.50 25.69 -5.56
CA PRO A 114 -0.72 25.01 -4.49
C PRO A 114 -1.41 24.97 -3.11
N GLY A 115 -2.69 25.32 -3.01
CA GLY A 115 -3.45 25.36 -1.76
C GLY A 115 -3.64 24.01 -1.06
N ASN A 116 -3.29 22.90 -1.73
CA ASN A 116 -3.29 21.53 -1.19
C ASN A 116 -2.05 21.22 -0.33
N LEU A 117 -1.02 22.07 -0.33
CA LEU A 117 0.24 21.83 0.38
C LEU A 117 0.14 22.17 1.87
N THR A 118 -0.85 21.62 2.54
CA THR A 118 -1.06 21.76 4.00
C THR A 118 -0.70 20.48 4.73
N HIS A 119 -0.29 20.61 6.00
CA HIS A 119 -0.06 19.42 6.84
C HIS A 119 -1.35 18.60 6.99
N ARG A 120 -2.50 19.27 7.06
CA ARG A 120 -3.80 18.61 7.19
C ARG A 120 -4.10 17.70 6.00
N ASP A 121 -3.84 18.15 4.78
CA ASP A 121 -4.19 17.40 3.58
C ASP A 121 -3.25 16.21 3.36
N ILE A 122 -1.95 16.38 3.59
CA ILE A 122 -1.01 15.26 3.48
C ILE A 122 -1.29 14.20 4.56
N TYR A 123 -1.51 14.58 5.82
CA TYR A 123 -1.84 13.61 6.87
C TYR A 123 -3.19 12.95 6.65
N TYR A 124 -4.17 13.70 6.11
CA TYR A 124 -5.43 13.11 5.69
C TYR A 124 -5.21 12.00 4.65
N PHE A 125 -4.41 12.26 3.62
CA PHE A 125 -4.09 11.26 2.60
C PHE A 125 -3.29 10.07 3.16
N MET A 126 -2.33 10.32 4.06
CA MET A 126 -1.53 9.25 4.69
C MET A 126 -2.40 8.28 5.50
N LEU A 127 -3.50 8.74 6.08
CA LEU A 127 -4.46 7.91 6.81
C LEU A 127 -5.61 7.38 5.96
N ALA A 128 -5.94 8.02 4.84
CA ALA A 128 -7.03 7.57 3.97
C ALA A 128 -6.76 6.17 3.40
N PRO A 129 -7.76 5.28 3.28
CA PRO A 129 -7.58 3.90 2.82
C PRO A 129 -7.49 3.82 1.28
N THR A 130 -6.63 4.64 0.68
CA THR A 130 -6.33 4.68 -0.76
C THR A 130 -4.83 4.92 -0.96
N LEU A 131 -4.29 4.44 -2.08
CA LEU A 131 -2.88 4.63 -2.46
C LEU A 131 -2.71 5.73 -3.50
N CYS A 132 -3.78 6.11 -4.19
CA CYS A 132 -3.75 7.17 -5.21
C CYS A 132 -4.06 8.51 -4.56
N TYR A 133 -3.13 9.47 -4.65
CA TYR A 133 -3.33 10.83 -4.20
C TYR A 133 -4.24 11.59 -5.18
N GLU A 134 -5.17 12.35 -4.62
CA GLU A 134 -6.04 13.28 -5.34
C GLU A 134 -6.19 14.55 -4.50
N LEU A 135 -6.36 15.70 -5.16
CA LEU A 135 -6.49 16.98 -4.46
C LEU A 135 -7.79 17.02 -3.66
N ASN A 136 -8.87 16.50 -4.22
CA ASN A 136 -10.20 16.56 -3.64
C ASN A 136 -10.80 15.15 -3.56
N PHE A 137 -10.70 14.52 -2.39
CA PHE A 137 -11.30 13.22 -2.15
C PHE A 137 -12.81 13.34 -1.89
N PRO A 138 -13.65 12.42 -2.40
CA PRO A 138 -15.07 12.38 -2.07
C PRO A 138 -15.25 12.18 -0.57
N ARG A 139 -16.13 12.97 0.06
CA ARG A 139 -16.37 12.94 1.52
C ARG A 139 -17.76 12.47 1.86
N SER A 140 -17.87 11.60 2.86
CA SER A 140 -19.15 11.28 3.49
C SER A 140 -19.65 12.46 4.33
N PRO A 141 -20.95 12.78 4.33
CA PRO A 141 -21.48 13.96 5.02
C PRO A 141 -21.37 13.86 6.55
N ARG A 142 -21.48 12.65 7.10
CA ARG A 142 -21.43 12.38 8.54
C ARG A 142 -20.80 11.03 8.85
N ILE A 143 -20.31 10.87 10.07
CA ILE A 143 -19.84 9.59 10.61
C ILE A 143 -21.06 8.81 11.15
N ARG A 144 -21.32 7.65 10.57
CA ARG A 144 -22.40 6.74 10.94
C ARG A 144 -21.94 5.85 12.10
N LYS A 145 -22.15 6.32 13.34
CA LYS A 145 -21.72 5.63 14.58
C LYS A 145 -22.15 4.15 14.66
N ARG A 146 -23.39 3.83 14.27
CA ARG A 146 -23.90 2.44 14.25
C ARG A 146 -23.11 1.54 13.29
N PHE A 147 -22.77 2.06 12.11
CA PHE A 147 -21.93 1.35 11.14
C PHE A 147 -20.53 1.15 11.70
N LEU A 148 -19.94 2.20 12.29
CA LEU A 148 -18.62 2.15 12.90
C LEU A 148 -18.52 1.11 14.02
N LEU A 149 -19.49 1.10 14.94
CA LEU A 149 -19.55 0.13 16.03
C LEU A 149 -19.70 -1.31 15.51
N ARG A 150 -20.56 -1.53 14.51
CA ARG A 150 -20.70 -2.84 13.87
C ARG A 150 -19.37 -3.32 13.28
N ARG A 151 -18.68 -2.46 12.53
CA ARG A 151 -17.36 -2.79 11.96
C ARG A 151 -16.34 -3.09 13.06
N LEU A 152 -16.33 -2.34 14.15
CA LEU A 152 -15.42 -2.57 15.28
C LEU A 152 -15.65 -3.94 15.94
N VAL A 153 -16.90 -4.28 16.27
CA VAL A 153 -17.23 -5.59 16.88
C VAL A 153 -16.85 -6.72 15.93
N GLU A 154 -17.13 -6.57 14.64
CA GLU A 154 -16.78 -7.54 13.61
C GLU A 154 -15.26 -7.72 13.49
N MET A 155 -14.48 -6.64 13.52
CA MET A 155 -13.01 -6.71 13.52
C MET A 155 -12.48 -7.48 14.73
N LEU A 156 -13.01 -7.23 15.92
CA LEU A 156 -12.58 -7.91 17.16
C LEU A 156 -12.93 -9.40 17.12
N PHE A 157 -14.16 -9.74 16.71
CA PHE A 157 -14.62 -11.12 16.58
C PHE A 157 -13.78 -11.90 15.57
N ILE A 158 -13.58 -11.35 14.36
CA ILE A 158 -12.82 -12.03 13.32
C ILE A 158 -11.35 -12.17 13.70
N MET A 159 -10.75 -11.19 14.39
CA MET A 159 -9.39 -11.34 14.90
C MET A 159 -9.27 -12.51 15.87
N GLN A 160 -10.20 -12.64 16.82
CA GLN A 160 -10.21 -13.78 17.74
C GLN A 160 -10.41 -15.11 17.00
N LEU A 161 -11.30 -15.13 16.00
CA LEU A 161 -11.49 -16.30 15.14
C LEU A 161 -10.20 -16.68 14.39
N LEU A 162 -9.50 -15.71 13.80
CA LEU A 162 -8.23 -15.93 13.10
C LEU A 162 -7.17 -16.51 14.05
N VAL A 163 -7.00 -15.93 15.24
CA VAL A 163 -6.05 -16.45 16.24
C VAL A 163 -6.45 -17.88 16.65
N GLY A 164 -7.73 -18.13 16.90
CA GLY A 164 -8.25 -19.45 17.23
C GLY A 164 -7.97 -20.50 16.14
N LEU A 165 -8.25 -20.19 14.87
CA LEU A 165 -7.99 -21.09 13.74
C LEU A 165 -6.49 -21.37 13.56
N ILE A 166 -5.64 -20.34 13.71
CA ILE A 166 -4.19 -20.51 13.63
C ILE A 166 -3.70 -21.44 14.75
N GLN A 167 -4.10 -21.18 15.99
CA GLN A 167 -3.62 -21.94 17.16
C GLN A 167 -4.16 -23.37 17.22
N GLN A 168 -5.43 -23.58 16.91
CA GLN A 168 -6.08 -24.89 17.08
C GLN A 168 -5.97 -25.77 15.83
N TRP A 169 -5.92 -25.19 14.64
CA TRP A 169 -5.91 -25.97 13.39
C TRP A 169 -4.55 -25.93 12.69
N MET A 170 -4.00 -24.74 12.46
CA MET A 170 -2.77 -24.61 11.66
C MET A 170 -1.53 -25.09 12.42
N VAL A 171 -1.33 -24.64 13.66
CA VAL A 171 -0.15 -24.98 14.48
C VAL A 171 0.01 -26.50 14.69
N PRO A 172 -1.02 -27.27 15.11
CA PRO A 172 -0.87 -28.71 15.30
C PRO A 172 -0.59 -29.44 13.98
N THR A 173 -1.21 -29.00 12.88
CA THR A 173 -0.97 -29.59 11.55
C THR A 173 0.49 -29.39 11.12
N ILE A 174 1.04 -28.18 11.33
CA ILE A 174 2.44 -27.87 11.04
C ILE A 174 3.38 -28.69 11.93
N GLN A 175 3.17 -28.69 13.25
CA GLN A 175 4.02 -29.44 14.19
C GLN A 175 4.06 -30.93 13.88
N ASN A 176 2.90 -31.51 13.56
CA ASN A 176 2.83 -32.90 13.12
C ASN A 176 3.65 -33.10 11.84
N SER A 177 3.57 -32.18 10.88
CA SER A 177 4.27 -32.24 9.58
C SER A 177 5.79 -32.08 9.63
N MET A 178 6.35 -31.45 10.66
CA MET A 178 7.80 -31.25 10.79
C MET A 178 8.60 -32.54 10.96
N LYS A 179 8.01 -33.62 11.52
CA LYS A 179 8.67 -34.92 11.68
C LYS A 179 9.04 -35.55 10.32
N PRO A 180 8.09 -35.80 9.38
CA PRO A 180 8.41 -36.42 8.09
C PRO A 180 9.24 -35.58 7.12
N PHE A 181 9.33 -34.25 7.29
CA PHE A 181 10.28 -33.44 6.51
C PHE A 181 11.74 -33.86 6.75
N ARG A 182 12.05 -34.38 7.95
CA ARG A 182 13.40 -34.89 8.28
C ARG A 182 13.65 -36.28 7.70
N ASP A 183 12.60 -37.07 7.50
CA ASP A 183 12.69 -38.47 7.07
C ASP A 183 12.63 -38.62 5.53
N MET A 184 12.56 -37.51 4.77
CA MET A 184 12.56 -37.45 3.29
C MET A 184 11.46 -38.26 2.58
N ASP A 185 10.34 -38.56 3.26
CA ASP A 185 9.17 -39.23 2.67
C ASP A 185 8.34 -38.24 1.83
N TYR A 186 8.67 -38.08 0.54
CA TYR A 186 7.97 -37.17 -0.38
C TYR A 186 6.44 -37.39 -0.44
N SER A 187 5.97 -38.63 -0.34
CA SER A 187 4.54 -38.97 -0.35
C SER A 187 3.80 -38.37 0.87
N ARG A 188 4.40 -38.49 2.05
CA ARG A 188 3.85 -37.94 3.30
C ARG A 188 3.94 -36.41 3.35
N ILE A 189 4.96 -35.82 2.72
CA ILE A 189 5.09 -34.37 2.58
C ILE A 189 3.93 -33.82 1.73
N ILE A 190 3.66 -34.43 0.57
CA ILE A 190 2.55 -34.00 -0.32
C ILE A 190 1.20 -34.14 0.40
N GLU A 191 0.93 -35.26 1.07
CA GLU A 191 -0.30 -35.47 1.83
C GLU A 191 -0.51 -34.37 2.90
N ARG A 192 0.56 -33.98 3.59
CA ARG A 192 0.51 -32.97 4.66
C ARG A 192 0.40 -31.56 4.11
N LEU A 193 1.02 -31.26 2.97
CA LEU A 193 0.82 -29.99 2.26
C LEU A 193 -0.64 -29.83 1.80
N LEU A 194 -1.27 -30.89 1.28
CA LEU A 194 -2.69 -30.86 0.93
C LEU A 194 -3.57 -30.60 2.16
N LYS A 195 -3.27 -31.23 3.30
CA LYS A 195 -3.98 -30.99 4.57
C LYS A 195 -3.83 -29.54 5.08
N LEU A 196 -2.74 -28.85 4.74
CA LEU A 196 -2.52 -27.44 5.06
C LEU A 196 -3.21 -26.47 4.10
N ALA A 197 -3.53 -26.91 2.87
CA ALA A 197 -4.13 -26.03 1.86
C ALA A 197 -5.50 -25.47 2.29
N VAL A 198 -6.36 -26.32 2.86
CA VAL A 198 -7.71 -25.93 3.32
C VAL A 198 -7.67 -24.88 4.44
N PRO A 199 -7.00 -25.12 5.60
CA PRO A 199 -6.91 -24.11 6.65
C PRO A 199 -6.21 -22.83 6.19
N ASN A 200 -5.18 -22.95 5.35
CA ASN A 200 -4.51 -21.78 4.78
C ASN A 200 -5.46 -20.93 3.93
N HIS A 201 -6.24 -21.56 3.05
CA HIS A 201 -7.20 -20.84 2.21
C HIS A 201 -8.31 -20.19 3.06
N LEU A 202 -8.83 -20.90 4.07
CA LEU A 202 -9.83 -20.34 4.98
C LEU A 202 -9.30 -19.14 5.77
N ILE A 203 -8.09 -19.23 6.34
CA ILE A 203 -7.43 -18.12 7.04
C ILE A 203 -7.24 -16.94 6.11
N TRP A 204 -6.82 -17.17 4.86
CA TRP A 204 -6.65 -16.12 3.86
C TRP A 204 -7.98 -15.41 3.53
N LEU A 205 -9.07 -16.15 3.35
CA LEU A 205 -10.40 -15.59 3.10
C LEU A 205 -10.92 -14.75 4.28
N ILE A 206 -10.75 -15.25 5.50
CA ILE A 206 -11.16 -14.54 6.71
C ILE A 206 -10.30 -13.29 6.90
N PHE A 207 -8.99 -13.37 6.67
CA PHE A 207 -8.09 -12.22 6.70
C PHE A 207 -8.46 -11.17 5.64
N PHE A 208 -8.79 -11.61 4.42
CA PHE A 208 -9.27 -10.74 3.35
C PHE A 208 -10.48 -9.92 3.81
N TYR A 209 -11.49 -10.59 4.35
CA TYR A 209 -12.70 -9.93 4.84
C TYR A 209 -12.40 -9.01 6.03
N TRP A 210 -11.60 -9.46 6.99
CA TRP A 210 -11.19 -8.64 8.13
C TRP A 210 -10.46 -7.35 7.70
N PHE A 211 -9.52 -7.44 6.76
CA PHE A 211 -8.70 -6.33 6.34
C PHE A 211 -9.44 -5.42 5.34
N PHE A 212 -9.79 -5.94 4.16
CA PHE A 212 -10.34 -5.14 3.05
C PHE A 212 -11.79 -4.73 3.28
N HIS A 213 -12.61 -5.59 3.90
CA HIS A 213 -13.99 -5.23 4.18
C HIS A 213 -14.08 -4.46 5.49
N SER A 214 -13.68 -5.06 6.61
CA SER A 214 -13.96 -4.47 7.92
C SER A 214 -13.01 -3.34 8.32
N SER A 215 -11.69 -3.57 8.27
CA SER A 215 -10.69 -2.60 8.70
C SER A 215 -10.65 -1.36 7.79
N MET A 216 -10.64 -1.54 6.47
CA MET A 216 -10.64 -0.41 5.54
C MET A 216 -11.93 0.41 5.59
N ASN A 217 -13.11 -0.22 5.73
CA ASN A 217 -14.36 0.54 5.90
C ASN A 217 -14.42 1.27 7.24
N PHE A 218 -13.85 0.70 8.30
CA PHE A 218 -13.73 1.36 9.60
C PHE A 218 -12.87 2.62 9.49
N VAL A 219 -11.68 2.52 8.89
CA VAL A 219 -10.80 3.67 8.63
C VAL A 219 -11.48 4.68 7.71
N ALA A 220 -12.14 4.24 6.65
CA ALA A 220 -12.88 5.12 5.73
C ALA A 220 -13.98 5.91 6.44
N GLU A 221 -14.74 5.26 7.33
CA GLU A 221 -15.81 5.93 8.07
C GLU A 221 -15.26 6.97 9.05
N ILE A 222 -14.19 6.68 9.80
CA ILE A 222 -13.51 7.64 10.69
C ILE A 222 -13.00 8.85 9.91
N MET A 223 -12.35 8.59 8.76
CA MET A 223 -11.79 9.63 7.91
C MET A 223 -12.87 10.37 7.08
N ARG A 224 -14.13 9.94 7.12
CA ARG A 224 -15.21 10.37 6.22
C ARG A 224 -14.84 10.24 4.74
N PHE A 225 -14.10 9.20 4.39
CA PHE A 225 -13.72 8.87 3.02
C PHE A 225 -14.93 8.23 2.31
N GLY A 226 -15.31 8.83 1.18
CA GLY A 226 -16.51 8.47 0.42
C GLY A 226 -16.31 7.33 -0.58
N ASP A 227 -15.10 7.18 -1.13
CA ASP A 227 -14.77 6.07 -2.03
C ASP A 227 -14.48 4.81 -1.20
N ARG A 228 -15.37 3.82 -1.27
CA ARG A 228 -15.27 2.59 -0.45
C ARG A 228 -15.13 1.33 -1.28
N GLU A 229 -14.73 1.51 -2.54
CA GLU A 229 -14.53 0.41 -3.47
C GLU A 229 -13.12 -0.17 -3.30
N PHE A 230 -12.93 -0.93 -2.23
CA PHE A 230 -11.62 -1.55 -1.92
C PHE A 230 -11.39 -2.86 -2.67
N TYR A 231 -12.46 -3.53 -3.06
CA TYR A 231 -12.46 -4.79 -3.81
C TYR A 231 -13.76 -4.91 -4.63
N ARG A 232 -13.76 -5.78 -5.63
CA ARG A 232 -14.92 -6.16 -6.45
C ARG A 232 -15.24 -7.65 -6.27
N ASP A 233 -16.17 -8.18 -7.04
CA ASP A 233 -16.62 -9.59 -7.06
C ASP A 233 -15.57 -10.56 -7.62
N TRP A 234 -14.36 -10.53 -7.06
CA TRP A 234 -13.24 -11.37 -7.47
C TRP A 234 -13.49 -12.87 -7.23
N TRP A 235 -14.45 -13.25 -6.38
CA TRP A 235 -14.82 -14.65 -6.14
C TRP A 235 -15.60 -15.27 -7.30
N ASN A 236 -16.22 -14.44 -8.16
CA ASN A 236 -16.90 -14.88 -9.38
C ASN A 236 -15.98 -14.82 -10.62
N SER A 237 -14.66 -14.77 -10.42
CA SER A 237 -13.72 -14.60 -11.52
C SER A 237 -13.61 -15.86 -12.39
N GLU A 238 -13.92 -15.75 -13.68
CA GLU A 238 -13.68 -16.84 -14.66
C GLU A 238 -12.21 -16.95 -15.09
N THR A 239 -11.42 -15.88 -14.89
CA THR A 239 -10.00 -15.84 -15.25
C THR A 239 -9.14 -15.31 -14.12
N VAL A 240 -7.91 -15.83 -14.03
CA VAL A 240 -6.89 -15.39 -13.07
C VAL A 240 -6.57 -13.90 -13.23
N THR A 241 -6.58 -13.40 -14.47
CA THR A 241 -6.39 -11.97 -14.76
C THR A 241 -7.48 -11.12 -14.10
N TYR A 242 -8.74 -11.53 -14.20
CA TYR A 242 -9.84 -10.82 -13.55
C TYR A 242 -9.71 -10.85 -12.03
N PHE A 243 -9.34 -11.98 -11.44
CA PHE A 243 -9.06 -12.07 -10.00
C PHE A 243 -8.03 -11.02 -9.54
N TRP A 244 -6.88 -10.93 -10.21
CA TRP A 244 -5.79 -10.02 -9.83
C TRP A 244 -6.15 -8.54 -9.94
N GLN A 245 -7.09 -8.19 -10.82
CA GLN A 245 -7.55 -6.81 -10.99
C GLN A 245 -8.58 -6.38 -9.94
N ASN A 246 -9.29 -7.34 -9.33
CA ASN A 246 -10.50 -7.08 -8.56
C ASN A 246 -10.38 -7.35 -7.06
N TRP A 247 -9.40 -8.14 -6.61
CA TRP A 247 -9.24 -8.44 -5.18
C TRP A 247 -8.76 -7.24 -4.35
N ASN A 248 -7.81 -6.44 -4.86
CA ASN A 248 -7.21 -5.29 -4.17
C ASN A 248 -7.18 -4.08 -5.11
N ILE A 249 -8.32 -3.38 -5.15
CA ILE A 249 -8.55 -2.23 -6.04
C ILE A 249 -7.58 -1.08 -5.75
N PRO A 250 -7.24 -0.72 -4.49
CA PRO A 250 -6.27 0.34 -4.21
C PRO A 250 -4.91 0.11 -4.87
N VAL A 251 -4.35 -1.10 -4.75
CA VAL A 251 -3.06 -1.44 -5.37
C VAL A 251 -3.21 -1.52 -6.89
N HIS A 252 -4.28 -2.15 -7.37
CA HIS A 252 -4.53 -2.26 -8.81
C HIS A 252 -4.64 -0.88 -9.49
N ARG A 253 -5.42 0.05 -8.92
CA ARG A 253 -5.55 1.44 -9.40
C ARG A 253 -4.21 2.17 -9.38
N TRP A 254 -3.41 1.97 -8.33
CA TRP A 254 -2.08 2.56 -8.23
C TRP A 254 -1.15 2.05 -9.34
N CYS A 255 -1.06 0.73 -9.51
CA CYS A 255 -0.27 0.11 -10.58
C CYS A 255 -0.72 0.60 -11.96
N LEU A 256 -2.03 0.68 -12.20
CA LEU A 256 -2.55 1.19 -13.47
C LEU A 256 -2.16 2.66 -13.73
N ARG A 257 -2.34 3.54 -12.73
CA ARG A 257 -2.17 4.99 -12.87
C ARG A 257 -0.71 5.41 -12.92
N HIS A 258 0.12 4.85 -12.05
CA HIS A 258 1.48 5.32 -11.78
C HIS A 258 2.56 4.48 -12.44
N PHE A 259 2.24 3.26 -12.85
CA PHE A 259 3.21 2.33 -13.42
C PHE A 259 2.85 1.96 -14.87
N TYR A 260 1.71 1.30 -15.06
CA TYR A 260 1.30 0.75 -16.35
C TYR A 260 1.02 1.83 -17.41
N LYS A 261 0.13 2.80 -17.15
CA LYS A 261 -0.21 3.85 -18.12
C LYS A 261 1.00 4.72 -18.51
N PRO A 262 1.86 5.18 -17.58
CA PRO A 262 3.10 5.89 -17.95
C PRO A 262 4.04 5.07 -18.83
N MET A 263 4.22 3.77 -18.55
CA MET A 263 5.04 2.88 -19.41
C MET A 263 4.49 2.78 -20.84
N LEU A 264 3.17 2.61 -20.97
CA LEU A 264 2.53 2.57 -22.29
C LEU A 264 2.68 3.89 -23.05
N ARG A 265 2.54 5.04 -22.36
CA ARG A 265 2.76 6.37 -22.98
C ARG A 265 4.20 6.57 -23.47
N ARG A 266 5.18 5.89 -22.85
CA ARG A 266 6.59 5.89 -23.27
C ARG A 266 6.87 4.90 -24.41
N GLY A 267 5.87 4.22 -24.94
CA GLY A 267 6.00 3.30 -26.08
C GLY A 267 6.36 1.85 -25.71
N VAL A 268 6.32 1.48 -24.42
CA VAL A 268 6.57 0.09 -24.00
C VAL A 268 5.42 -0.82 -24.44
N SER A 269 5.73 -2.04 -24.90
CA SER A 269 4.70 -3.01 -25.31
C SER A 269 3.80 -3.43 -24.13
N ARG A 270 2.55 -3.81 -24.43
CA ARG A 270 1.57 -4.22 -23.39
C ARG A 270 2.07 -5.37 -22.53
N TRP A 271 2.70 -6.36 -23.17
CA TRP A 271 3.24 -7.54 -22.48
C TRP A 271 4.41 -7.16 -21.57
N ALA A 272 5.37 -6.35 -22.05
CA ALA A 272 6.48 -5.90 -21.23
C ALA A 272 6.02 -5.05 -20.04
N ALA A 273 5.00 -4.20 -20.23
CA ALA A 273 4.40 -3.42 -19.13
C ALA A 273 3.68 -4.32 -18.10
N GLN A 274 2.99 -5.39 -18.53
CA GLN A 274 2.39 -6.37 -17.63
C GLN A 274 3.45 -7.15 -16.85
N ALA A 275 4.50 -7.62 -17.53
CA ALA A 275 5.62 -8.32 -16.90
C ALA A 275 6.32 -7.43 -15.86
N ALA A 276 6.53 -6.14 -16.17
CA ALA A 276 7.12 -5.20 -15.22
C ALA A 276 6.23 -4.96 -13.98
N VAL A 277 4.91 -4.84 -14.15
CA VAL A 277 3.97 -4.75 -13.01
C VAL A 277 4.05 -6.01 -12.14
N PHE A 278 4.11 -7.19 -12.77
CA PHE A 278 4.24 -8.46 -12.07
C PHE A 278 5.55 -8.54 -11.27
N LEU A 279 6.68 -8.18 -11.88
CA LEU A 279 7.99 -8.15 -11.20
C LEU A 279 8.02 -7.15 -10.04
N ALA A 280 7.43 -5.96 -10.21
CA ALA A 280 7.30 -4.99 -9.13
C ALA A 280 6.45 -5.54 -7.97
N SER A 281 5.34 -6.21 -8.27
CA SER A 281 4.51 -6.88 -7.25
C SER A 281 5.27 -7.99 -6.53
N ALA A 282 6.03 -8.81 -7.27
CA ALA A 282 6.86 -9.88 -6.72
C ALA A 282 7.93 -9.32 -5.76
N PHE A 283 8.60 -8.23 -6.16
CA PHE A 283 9.57 -7.53 -5.32
C PHE A 283 8.95 -7.07 -3.98
N PHE A 284 7.77 -6.44 -3.99
CA PHE A 284 7.14 -6.00 -2.75
C PHE A 284 6.67 -7.17 -1.87
N HIS A 285 6.21 -8.27 -2.47
CA HIS A 285 5.88 -9.49 -1.72
C HIS A 285 7.12 -10.13 -1.11
N GLU A 286 8.24 -10.17 -1.83
CA GLU A 286 9.50 -10.69 -1.31
C GLU A 286 10.01 -9.84 -0.15
N VAL A 287 10.02 -8.51 -0.29
CA VAL A 287 10.44 -7.61 0.80
C VAL A 287 9.52 -7.75 2.02
N SER A 288 8.20 -7.81 1.83
CA SER A 288 7.26 -7.81 2.96
C SER A 288 7.17 -9.16 3.68
N VAL A 289 7.32 -10.26 2.93
CA VAL A 289 7.12 -11.62 3.45
C VAL A 289 8.46 -12.30 3.66
N ARG A 290 9.32 -12.40 2.64
CA ARG A 290 10.55 -13.19 2.69
C ARG A 290 11.60 -12.61 3.65
N ALA A 291 11.79 -11.29 3.70
CA ALA A 291 12.83 -10.71 4.57
C ALA A 291 12.61 -11.04 6.07
N PRO A 292 11.40 -10.93 6.64
CA PRO A 292 11.11 -11.43 7.99
C PRO A 292 11.30 -12.94 8.18
N TRP A 293 11.04 -13.76 7.15
CA TRP A 293 11.22 -15.22 7.23
C TRP A 293 12.68 -15.65 7.18
N VAL A 294 13.51 -15.00 6.36
CA VAL A 294 14.96 -15.23 6.33
C VAL A 294 15.56 -14.94 7.70
N LEU A 295 15.13 -13.84 8.34
CA LEU A 295 15.53 -13.51 9.70
C LEU A 295 15.13 -14.58 10.73
N LEU A 296 13.98 -15.23 10.56
CA LEU A 296 13.53 -16.34 11.41
C LEU A 296 14.35 -17.61 11.18
N MET A 297 14.72 -17.92 9.93
CA MET A 297 15.56 -19.08 9.61
C MET A 297 17.00 -18.91 10.07
N ASP A 298 17.57 -17.72 9.87
CA ASP A 298 18.97 -17.42 10.24
C ASP A 298 19.15 -17.40 11.76
N ARG A 299 18.20 -16.78 12.49
CA ARG A 299 18.19 -16.80 13.97
C ARG A 299 17.78 -18.16 14.56
N GLY A 300 16.91 -18.90 13.87
CA GLY A 300 16.56 -20.27 14.25
C GLY A 300 17.76 -21.20 14.14
N SER A 301 18.59 -21.02 13.11
CA SER A 301 19.85 -21.75 12.93
C SER A 301 20.86 -21.36 14.01
N PHE A 302 20.94 -20.08 14.38
CA PHE A 302 21.81 -19.57 15.46
C PHE A 302 21.38 -20.03 16.87
N CYS A 303 20.08 -20.16 17.14
CA CYS A 303 19.58 -20.72 18.42
C CYS A 303 19.78 -22.24 18.53
N LEU A 304 19.72 -22.97 17.41
CA LEU A 304 19.96 -24.42 17.39
C LEU A 304 21.44 -24.78 17.57
N THR A 305 22.37 -23.94 17.09
CA THR A 305 23.82 -24.17 17.27
C THR A 305 24.31 -23.88 18.69
N HIS A 306 23.62 -23.03 19.46
CA HIS A 306 23.99 -22.72 20.85
C HIS A 306 23.40 -23.68 21.91
N HIS A 307 22.58 -24.65 21.51
CA HIS A 307 22.01 -25.66 22.42
C HIS A 307 22.67 -27.05 22.32
N ILE A 308 23.79 -27.17 21.61
CA ILE A 308 24.62 -28.38 21.65
C ILE A 308 25.71 -28.14 22.71
N PRO A 309 25.62 -28.74 23.92
CA PRO A 309 26.71 -28.64 24.87
C PRO A 309 27.96 -29.31 24.27
N PRO A 310 29.17 -28.73 24.45
CA PRO A 310 30.39 -29.42 24.06
C PRO A 310 30.50 -30.72 24.87
N GLN A 311 30.76 -31.83 24.18
CA GLN A 311 31.10 -33.10 24.81
C GLN A 311 32.43 -33.01 25.53
#